data_AF-A0A5C2H4L9-F1
#
_entry.id   AF-A0A5C2H4L9-F1
#
_cell.length_a   1.000
_cell.length_b   1.000
_cell.length_c   1.000
_cell.angle_alpha   90.00
_cell.angle_beta   90.00
_cell.angle_gamma   90.00
#
_symmetry.space_group_name_H-M   'P 1'
#
loop_
_entity.id
_entity.type
_entity.pdbx_description
1 polymer ?
#
loop_
_entity_poly.entity_id
_entity_poly.type
_entity_poly.pdbx_seq_one_letter_code
_entity_poly.pdbx_strand_id
1 'polypeptide(L)'
;MKKGFSLLELIFAIVIIGVIASFAVPKFLDTKDSAVVSTLKRDISSIISSIQTYHLQVGKIDNISDAITLNSQNWTTDETNSKKISDFKSCVTIEVKIDEISLTLDESNTDNVCAKLKEDEGIETQSYQLL
;
A
#
# COMPACT_ATOMS: atom_id res chain seq x y z
N MET A 1 -9.89 -0.13 55.44
CA MET A 1 -9.46 1.14 54.80
C MET A 1 -8.88 0.79 53.44
N LYS A 2 -9.49 1.27 52.34
CA LYS A 2 -8.90 1.08 51.01
C LYS A 2 -7.74 2.05 50.87
N LYS A 3 -6.50 1.54 50.68
CA LYS A 3 -5.36 2.39 50.32
C LYS A 3 -5.62 2.93 48.92
N GLY A 4 -5.84 4.23 48.81
CA GLY A 4 -5.94 4.92 47.53
C GLY A 4 -4.57 5.08 46.89
N PHE A 5 -4.55 5.19 45.57
CA PHE A 5 -3.34 5.55 44.81
C PHE A 5 -2.90 6.97 45.20
N SER A 6 -1.61 7.18 45.41
CA SER A 6 -1.07 8.53 45.64
C SER A 6 -1.08 9.32 44.35
N LEU A 7 -1.39 10.62 44.43
CA LEU A 7 -1.25 11.54 43.29
C LEU A 7 0.19 11.52 42.73
N LEU A 8 1.19 11.35 43.60
CA LEU A 8 2.59 11.26 43.21
C LEU A 8 2.87 10.01 42.35
N GLU A 9 2.28 8.87 42.69
CA GLU A 9 2.45 7.62 41.96
C GLU A 9 1.85 7.72 40.55
N LEU A 10 0.69 8.37 40.44
CA LEU A 10 0.04 8.61 39.15
C LEU A 10 0.88 9.52 38.24
N ILE A 11 1.44 10.61 38.80
CA ILE A 11 2.28 11.54 38.05
C ILE A 11 3.56 10.85 37.56
N PHE A 12 4.21 10.05 38.41
CA PHE A 12 5.41 9.34 38.00
C PHE A 12 5.13 8.32 36.89
N ALA A 13 3.99 7.62 36.96
CA ALA A 13 3.58 6.68 35.93
C ALA A 13 3.37 7.35 34.55
N ILE A 14 2.66 8.48 34.49
CA ILE A 14 2.42 9.18 33.22
C ILE A 14 3.71 9.76 32.62
N VAL A 15 4.66 10.20 33.47
CA VAL A 15 5.96 10.71 33.01
C VAL A 15 6.76 9.59 32.35
N ILE A 16 6.82 8.40 32.97
CA ILE A 16 7.50 7.25 32.39
C ILE A 16 6.87 6.84 31.05
N ILE A 17 5.54 6.73 31.00
CA ILE A 17 4.82 6.40 29.76
C ILE A 17 5.10 7.46 28.69
N GLY A 18 5.12 8.75 29.04
CA GLY A 18 5.42 9.83 28.12
C GLY A 18 6.81 9.71 27.49
N VAL A 19 7.83 9.37 28.29
CA VAL A 19 9.21 9.17 27.78
C VAL A 19 9.29 7.95 26.87
N ILE A 20 8.65 6.84 27.21
CA ILE A 20 8.69 5.63 26.36
C ILE A 20 7.90 5.86 25.06
N ALA A 21 6.74 6.51 25.15
CA ALA A 21 5.88 6.78 24.01
C ALA A 21 6.54 7.68 22.96
N SER A 22 7.36 8.65 23.38
CA SER A 22 8.05 9.55 22.43
C SER A 22 9.00 8.80 21.48
N PHE A 23 9.63 7.71 21.94
CA PHE A 23 10.46 6.86 21.09
C PHE A 23 9.68 5.75 20.39
N ALA A 24 8.69 5.17 21.07
CA ALA A 24 7.93 4.03 20.55
C ALA A 24 6.97 4.42 19.41
N VAL A 25 6.31 5.56 19.51
CA VAL A 25 5.30 5.99 18.52
C VAL A 25 5.90 6.22 17.13
N PRO A 26 6.99 7.00 16.95
CA PRO A 26 7.59 7.20 15.64
C PRO A 26 8.03 5.89 14.99
N LYS A 27 8.65 4.98 15.77
CA LYS A 27 9.09 3.68 15.28
C LYS A 27 7.92 2.78 14.88
N PHE A 28 6.81 2.83 15.62
CA PHE A 28 5.61 2.09 15.29
C PHE A 28 4.98 2.58 13.97
N LEU A 29 4.90 3.91 13.78
CA LEU A 29 4.40 4.49 12.53
C LEU A 29 5.27 4.09 11.34
N ASP A 30 6.60 4.18 11.50
CA ASP A 30 7.55 3.78 10.48
C ASP A 30 7.42 2.29 10.08
N THR A 31 7.29 1.41 11.08
CA THR A 31 7.09 -0.04 10.87
C THR A 31 5.76 -0.31 10.17
N LYS A 32 4.70 0.40 10.54
CA LYS A 32 3.38 0.27 9.91
C LYS A 32 3.46 0.68 8.44
N ASP A 33 4.12 1.78 8.14
CA ASP A 33 4.28 2.26 6.76
C ASP A 33 5.10 1.25 5.93
N SER A 34 6.19 0.71 6.48
CA SER A 34 6.98 -0.34 5.80
C SER A 34 6.19 -1.64 5.55
N ALA A 35 5.27 -2.02 6.47
CA ALA A 35 4.40 -3.17 6.25
C ALA A 35 3.40 -2.94 5.10
N VAL A 36 2.87 -1.72 4.99
CA VAL A 36 2.00 -1.32 3.87
C VAL A 36 2.77 -1.37 2.56
N VAL A 37 3.98 -0.80 2.51
CA VAL A 37 4.87 -0.80 1.34
C VAL A 37 5.16 -2.23 0.86
N SER A 38 5.53 -3.13 1.77
CA SER A 38 5.80 -4.54 1.44
C SER A 38 4.56 -5.29 0.93
N THR A 39 3.38 -4.96 1.48
CA THR A 39 2.10 -5.51 1.01
C THR A 39 1.80 -5.03 -0.41
N LEU A 40 1.92 -3.72 -0.67
CA LEU A 40 1.69 -3.14 -1.99
C LEU A 40 2.62 -3.74 -3.03
N LYS A 41 3.92 -3.92 -2.74
CA LYS A 41 4.85 -4.60 -3.65
C LYS A 41 4.39 -6.01 -4.02
N ARG A 42 3.98 -6.79 -3.03
CA ARG A 42 3.48 -8.15 -3.24
C ARG A 42 2.21 -8.15 -4.08
N ASP A 43 1.30 -7.24 -3.78
CA ASP A 43 0.05 -7.08 -4.51
C ASP A 43 0.33 -6.72 -5.97
N ILE A 44 1.23 -5.75 -6.25
CA ILE A 44 1.63 -5.37 -7.61
C ILE A 44 2.11 -6.59 -8.42
N SER A 45 3.05 -7.38 -7.89
CA SER A 45 3.54 -8.56 -8.59
C SER A 45 2.44 -9.61 -8.81
N SER A 46 1.56 -9.79 -7.82
CA SER A 46 0.42 -10.70 -7.94
C SER A 46 -0.60 -10.21 -8.96
N ILE A 47 -0.85 -8.90 -9.02
CA ILE A 47 -1.77 -8.26 -9.97
C ILE A 47 -1.28 -8.49 -11.39
N ILE A 48 -0.01 -8.17 -11.66
CA ILE A 48 0.59 -8.34 -12.99
C ILE A 48 0.48 -9.81 -13.43
N SER A 49 0.85 -10.75 -12.57
CA SER A 49 0.79 -12.18 -12.89
C SER A 49 -0.63 -12.69 -13.12
N SER A 50 -1.61 -12.26 -12.29
CA SER A 50 -3.02 -12.63 -12.45
C SER A 50 -3.59 -12.10 -13.76
N ILE A 51 -3.29 -10.84 -14.10
CA ILE A 51 -3.76 -10.21 -15.35
C ILE A 51 -3.16 -10.90 -16.57
N GLN A 52 -1.85 -11.18 -16.56
CA GLN A 52 -1.20 -11.96 -17.64
C GLN A 52 -1.84 -13.34 -17.78
N THR A 53 -2.03 -14.06 -16.67
CA THR A 53 -2.64 -15.39 -16.67
C THR A 53 -4.07 -15.38 -17.20
N TYR A 54 -4.87 -14.37 -16.82
CA TYR A 54 -6.24 -14.21 -17.31
C TYR A 54 -6.26 -13.84 -18.80
N HIS A 55 -5.36 -12.97 -19.24
CA HIS A 55 -5.22 -12.61 -20.65
C HIS A 55 -4.91 -13.85 -21.51
N LEU A 56 -4.01 -14.73 -21.07
CA LEU A 56 -3.68 -15.97 -21.78
C LEU A 56 -4.85 -16.97 -21.88
N GLN A 57 -5.79 -16.94 -20.93
CA GLN A 57 -6.95 -17.85 -20.90
C GLN A 57 -8.13 -17.31 -21.71
N VAL A 58 -8.44 -16.02 -21.58
CA VAL A 58 -9.66 -15.41 -22.13
C VAL A 58 -9.38 -14.58 -23.39
N GLY A 59 -8.14 -14.16 -23.60
CA GLY A 59 -7.69 -13.36 -24.74
C GLY A 59 -8.10 -11.89 -24.70
N LYS A 60 -8.92 -11.48 -23.73
CA LYS A 60 -9.36 -10.09 -23.54
C LYS A 60 -9.59 -9.74 -22.08
N ILE A 61 -9.39 -8.46 -21.75
CA ILE A 61 -9.65 -7.91 -20.41
C ILE A 61 -10.59 -6.74 -20.57
N ASP A 62 -11.86 -6.96 -20.18
CA ASP A 62 -12.91 -5.94 -20.20
C ASP A 62 -12.94 -5.19 -18.87
N ASN A 63 -12.92 -5.91 -17.73
CA ASN A 63 -12.72 -5.35 -16.40
C ASN A 63 -11.56 -6.02 -15.68
N ILE A 64 -10.78 -5.25 -14.94
CA ILE A 64 -9.68 -5.79 -14.11
C ILE A 64 -10.19 -6.70 -12.99
N SER A 65 -11.41 -6.43 -12.48
CA SER A 65 -12.06 -7.23 -11.44
C SER A 65 -12.40 -8.66 -11.89
N ASP A 66 -12.46 -8.92 -13.20
CA ASP A 66 -12.68 -10.27 -13.73
C ASP A 66 -11.42 -11.13 -13.60
N ALA A 67 -10.24 -10.50 -13.58
CA ALA A 67 -8.93 -11.14 -13.49
C ALA A 67 -8.40 -11.22 -12.05
N ILE A 68 -8.83 -10.32 -11.15
CA ILE A 68 -8.32 -10.24 -9.79
C ILE A 68 -9.35 -9.73 -8.78
N THR A 69 -9.31 -10.28 -7.56
CA THR A 69 -9.98 -9.72 -6.40
C THR A 69 -8.99 -8.90 -5.58
N LEU A 70 -9.26 -7.60 -5.44
CA LEU A 70 -8.40 -6.66 -4.73
C LEU A 70 -8.94 -6.37 -3.32
N ASN A 71 -8.03 -6.11 -2.38
CA ASN A 71 -8.41 -5.55 -1.09
C ASN A 71 -8.74 -4.06 -1.25
N SER A 72 -10.01 -3.70 -1.05
CA SER A 72 -10.52 -2.33 -1.20
C SER A 72 -9.96 -1.33 -0.18
N GLN A 73 -9.25 -1.78 0.86
CA GLN A 73 -8.54 -0.92 1.80
C GLN A 73 -7.20 -0.43 1.23
N ASN A 74 -6.60 -1.21 0.33
CA ASN A 74 -5.28 -0.94 -0.24
C ASN A 74 -5.35 -0.48 -1.69
N TRP A 75 -6.39 -0.86 -2.42
CA TRP A 75 -6.56 -0.61 -3.85
C TRP A 75 -7.96 -0.09 -4.15
N THR A 76 -8.03 0.89 -5.05
CA THR A 76 -9.29 1.40 -5.60
C THR A 76 -9.30 1.20 -7.10
N THR A 77 -10.45 0.77 -7.63
CA THR A 77 -10.72 0.69 -9.07
C THR A 77 -11.23 2.04 -9.55
N ASP A 78 -10.79 2.49 -10.72
CA ASP A 78 -11.33 3.69 -11.34
C ASP A 78 -12.69 3.35 -11.99
N GLU A 79 -13.78 3.97 -11.50
CA GLU A 79 -15.14 3.73 -12.02
C GLU A 79 -15.32 4.20 -13.48
N THR A 80 -14.45 5.10 -13.96
CA THR A 80 -14.51 5.63 -15.33
C THR A 80 -13.67 4.83 -16.32
N ASN A 81 -12.66 4.10 -15.83
CA ASN A 81 -11.80 3.26 -16.64
C ASN A 81 -11.56 1.93 -15.93
N SER A 82 -12.42 0.94 -16.20
CA SER A 82 -12.46 -0.38 -15.55
C SER A 82 -11.20 -1.23 -15.70
N LYS A 83 -10.19 -0.70 -16.40
CA LYS A 83 -8.86 -1.30 -16.63
C LYS A 83 -7.75 -0.65 -15.78
N LYS A 84 -8.11 0.31 -14.93
CA LYS A 84 -7.18 1.09 -14.11
C LYS A 84 -7.46 0.88 -12.62
N ILE A 85 -6.40 0.63 -11.88
CA ILE A 85 -6.42 0.56 -10.41
C ILE A 85 -5.32 1.45 -9.86
N SER A 86 -5.58 2.03 -8.69
CA SER A 86 -4.59 2.79 -7.94
C SER A 86 -4.57 2.32 -6.51
N ASP A 87 -3.42 2.44 -5.85
CA ASP A 87 -3.34 2.22 -4.42
C ASP A 87 -4.15 3.29 -3.64
N PHE A 88 -4.39 3.01 -2.36
CA PHE A 88 -5.17 3.87 -1.47
C PHE A 88 -4.58 5.27 -1.25
N LYS A 89 -3.28 5.47 -1.52
CA LYS A 89 -2.64 6.80 -1.50
C LYS A 89 -2.48 7.40 -2.89
N SER A 90 -2.95 6.76 -3.96
CA SER A 90 -2.80 7.23 -5.35
C SER A 90 -1.35 7.45 -5.76
N CYS A 91 -0.45 6.66 -5.20
CA CYS A 91 0.97 6.63 -5.44
C CYS A 91 1.39 5.81 -6.67
N VAL A 92 0.73 4.65 -6.85
CA VAL A 92 0.99 3.66 -7.87
C VAL A 92 -0.32 3.40 -8.58
N THR A 93 -0.29 3.58 -9.89
CA THR A 93 -1.41 3.29 -10.78
C THR A 93 -1.01 2.17 -11.72
N ILE A 94 -1.84 1.14 -11.81
CA ILE A 94 -1.70 0.07 -12.80
C ILE A 94 -2.83 0.23 -13.80
N GLU A 95 -2.47 0.38 -15.07
CA GLU A 95 -3.40 0.45 -16.19
C GLU A 95 -3.13 -0.69 -17.16
N VAL A 96 -4.19 -1.44 -17.50
CA VAL A 96 -4.13 -2.52 -18.49
C VAL A 96 -4.51 -1.97 -19.86
N LYS A 97 -3.53 -1.93 -20.76
CA LYS A 97 -3.74 -1.68 -22.19
C LYS A 97 -3.86 -3.01 -22.93
N ILE A 98 -4.14 -2.95 -24.23
CA ILE A 98 -4.48 -4.12 -25.04
C ILE A 98 -3.36 -5.17 -25.03
N ASP A 99 -2.10 -4.72 -25.16
CA ASP A 99 -0.93 -5.61 -25.28
C ASP A 99 0.08 -5.46 -24.12
N GLU A 100 -0.20 -4.55 -23.18
CA GLU A 100 0.77 -4.13 -22.16
C GLU A 100 0.08 -3.70 -20.85
N ILE A 101 0.68 -4.04 -19.72
CA ILE A 101 0.32 -3.53 -18.40
C ILE A 101 1.29 -2.40 -18.07
N SER A 102 0.81 -1.16 -17.97
CA SER A 102 1.63 -0.03 -17.55
C SER A 102 1.46 0.22 -16.05
N LEU A 103 2.55 0.08 -15.31
CA LEU A 103 2.65 0.55 -13.93
C LEU A 103 3.24 1.96 -13.93
N THR A 104 2.49 2.93 -13.42
CA THR A 104 2.89 4.34 -13.32
C THR A 104 3.03 4.72 -11.85
N LEU A 105 4.18 5.26 -11.46
CA LEU A 105 4.33 5.97 -10.18
C LEU A 105 3.98 7.45 -10.35
N ASP A 106 3.16 7.99 -9.44
CA ASP A 106 2.99 9.43 -9.30
C ASP A 106 4.08 10.00 -8.40
N GLU A 107 5.10 10.60 -9.04
CA GLU A 107 6.25 11.19 -8.35
C GLU A 107 5.92 12.49 -7.60
N SER A 108 4.70 13.04 -7.78
CA SER A 108 4.26 14.25 -7.10
C SER A 108 3.80 13.99 -5.66
N ASN A 109 3.56 12.73 -5.33
CA ASN A 109 3.03 12.32 -4.03
C ASN A 109 4.15 12.13 -3.01
N THR A 110 4.16 12.98 -1.99
CA THR A 110 5.20 13.04 -0.95
C THR A 110 4.85 12.23 0.31
N ASP A 111 3.80 11.39 0.27
CA ASP A 111 3.48 10.50 1.39
C ASP A 111 4.68 9.57 1.72
N ASN A 112 4.92 9.30 3.01
CA ASN A 112 6.03 8.45 3.46
C ASN A 112 6.01 7.05 2.81
N VAL A 113 4.82 6.53 2.51
CA VAL A 113 4.63 5.25 1.82
C VAL A 113 5.13 5.33 0.36
N CYS A 114 4.90 6.46 -0.31
CA CYS A 114 5.38 6.68 -1.68
C CYS A 114 6.89 6.80 -1.78
N ALA A 115 7.47 7.59 -0.88
CA ALA A 115 8.92 7.74 -0.80
C ALA A 115 9.59 6.37 -0.60
N LYS A 116 9.08 5.57 0.35
CA LYS A 116 9.59 4.21 0.62
C LYS A 116 9.37 3.22 -0.53
N LEU A 117 8.23 3.28 -1.23
CA LEU A 117 7.99 2.41 -2.40
C LEU A 117 9.02 2.65 -3.51
N LYS A 118 9.41 3.91 -3.73
CA LYS A 118 10.42 4.30 -4.71
C LYS A 118 11.83 3.95 -4.25
N GLU A 119 12.20 4.33 -3.02
CA GLU A 119 13.59 4.26 -2.54
C GLU A 119 13.98 2.88 -1.99
N ASP A 120 13.11 2.23 -1.20
CA ASP A 120 13.46 0.99 -0.49
C ASP A 120 13.15 -0.26 -1.33
N GLU A 121 12.06 -0.24 -2.08
CA GLU A 121 11.56 -1.41 -2.81
C GLU A 121 11.86 -1.39 -4.31
N GLY A 122 12.40 -0.28 -4.83
CA GLY A 122 12.86 -0.11 -6.22
C GLY A 122 11.74 -0.24 -7.25
N ILE A 123 10.51 0.11 -6.89
CA ILE A 123 9.39 0.07 -7.84
C ILE A 123 9.53 1.28 -8.77
N GLU A 124 9.88 1.00 -10.02
CA GLU A 124 9.93 1.99 -11.09
C GLU A 124 8.71 1.84 -12.01
N THR A 125 8.37 2.92 -12.72
CA THR A 125 7.41 2.89 -13.82
C THR A 125 7.89 1.88 -14.85
N GLN A 126 7.24 0.72 -14.89
CA GLN A 126 7.60 -0.39 -15.77
C GLN A 126 6.37 -0.81 -16.54
N SER A 127 6.59 -1.14 -17.81
CA SER A 127 5.55 -1.65 -18.66
C SER A 127 5.86 -3.11 -18.98
N TYR A 128 4.87 -3.98 -18.74
CA TYR A 128 5.00 -5.42 -18.87
C TYR A 128 4.17 -5.88 -20.06
N GLN A 129 4.81 -6.58 -20.99
CA GLN A 129 4.09 -7.19 -22.11
C GLN A 129 3.16 -8.29 -21.60
N LEU A 130 1.99 -8.40 -22.22
CA LEU A 130 1.01 -9.44 -21.95
C LEU A 130 1.31 -10.77 -22.68
N LEU A 131 2.34 -10.78 -23.53
CA LEU A 131 2.82 -11.89 -24.36
C LEU A 131 4.34 -12.05 -24.28
#